data_AF-A0A7C4S0V3-F1
#
_entry.id   AF-A0A7C4S0V3-F1
#
_cell.length_a   1.000
_cell.length_b   1.000
_cell.length_c   1.000
_cell.angle_alpha   90.00
_cell.angle_beta   90.00
_cell.angle_gamma   90.00
#
_symmetry.space_group_name_H-M   'P 1'
#
loop_
_entity.id
_entity.type
_entity.pdbx_description
1 polymer ?
#
loop_
_entity_poly.entity_id
_entity_poly.type
_entity_poly.pdbx_seq_one_letter_code
_entity_poly.pdbx_strand_id
1 'polypeptide(L)'
;MYRGENGKIKDVKERAKKSIDKPPSVGLDLDISRFKFSSEVHEFISRDLEEKASSIGVDVSGKGRAGNYLQIDSSIVFEESLHQSVEVMSISKALETYDWLLDYYWRALDVDMDKFTALSELKGGGGVFIRVKSGVKVELPVQACFYLKTGGLS
;
A
#
# COMPACT_ATOMS: atom_id res chain seq x y z
N MET A 1 8.97 -3.01 21.63
CA MET A 1 9.10 -1.71 22.32
C MET A 1 9.04 -0.63 21.24
N TYR A 2 8.00 0.20 21.24
CA TYR A 2 7.80 1.23 20.23
C TYR A 2 8.83 2.35 20.41
N ARG A 3 9.70 2.58 19.42
CA ARG A 3 10.42 3.86 19.26
C ARG A 3 9.34 4.95 19.22
N GLY A 4 9.44 5.95 20.09
CA GLY A 4 8.41 6.98 20.27
C GLY A 4 7.94 7.57 18.93
N GLU A 5 6.62 7.72 18.79
CA GLU A 5 5.99 8.24 17.57
C GLU A 5 6.71 9.50 17.07
N ASN A 6 7.34 9.37 15.90
CA ASN A 6 8.06 10.44 15.22
C ASN A 6 7.12 11.64 14.99
N GLY A 7 7.57 12.85 15.33
CA GLY A 7 6.76 14.07 15.23
C GLY A 7 6.17 14.31 13.83
N LYS A 8 6.86 13.88 12.77
CA LYS A 8 6.34 13.94 11.39
C LYS A 8 5.12 13.04 11.18
N ILE A 9 5.16 11.81 11.70
CA ILE A 9 4.01 10.88 11.59
C ILE A 9 2.81 11.43 12.37
N LYS A 10 3.05 12.04 13.54
CA LYS A 10 1.97 12.69 14.30
C LYS A 10 1.33 13.83 13.52
N ASP A 11 2.14 14.71 12.92
CA ASP A 11 1.65 15.82 12.10
C ASP A 11 0.80 15.32 10.91
N VAL A 12 1.30 14.32 10.18
CA VAL A 12 0.58 13.66 9.09
C VAL A 12 -0.79 13.15 9.56
N LYS A 13 -0.83 12.42 10.67
CA LYS A 13 -2.10 11.92 11.24
C LYS A 13 -3.05 13.04 11.64
N GLU A 14 -2.55 14.14 12.21
CA GLU A 14 -3.40 15.28 12.62
C GLU A 14 -3.95 16.05 11.42
N ARG A 15 -3.14 16.25 10.37
CA ARG A 15 -3.60 16.82 9.09
C ARG A 15 -4.68 15.96 8.44
N ALA A 16 -4.48 14.64 8.43
CA ALA A 16 -5.46 13.68 7.92
C ALA A 16 -6.79 13.79 8.67
N LYS A 17 -6.77 13.78 10.02
CA LYS A 17 -7.99 13.87 10.85
C LYS A 17 -8.81 15.11 10.56
N LYS A 18 -8.15 16.26 10.34
CA LYS A 18 -8.82 17.53 10.04
C LYS A 18 -9.49 17.56 8.66
N SER A 19 -9.15 16.62 7.77
CA SER A 19 -9.60 16.59 6.38
C SER A 19 -10.50 15.40 6.06
N ILE A 20 -10.96 14.66 7.07
CA ILE A 20 -11.79 13.46 6.89
C ILE A 20 -13.12 13.73 6.17
N ASP A 21 -13.65 14.95 6.29
CA ASP A 21 -14.89 15.38 5.64
C ASP A 21 -14.63 16.29 4.42
N LYS A 22 -13.37 16.52 4.06
CA LYS A 22 -13.00 17.42 2.95
C LYS A 22 -13.40 16.78 1.61
N PRO A 23 -14.29 17.40 0.82
CA PRO A 23 -14.70 16.84 -0.47
C PRO A 23 -13.54 16.89 -1.48
N PRO A 24 -13.49 15.95 -2.43
CA PRO A 24 -12.50 15.98 -3.50
C PRO A 24 -12.76 17.18 -4.43
N SER A 25 -11.69 17.74 -5.01
CA SER A 25 -11.81 18.81 -6.01
C SER A 25 -12.24 18.31 -7.39
N VAL A 26 -12.05 17.00 -7.65
CA VAL A 26 -12.37 16.34 -8.92
C VAL A 26 -13.02 14.98 -8.62
N GLY A 27 -14.05 14.63 -9.38
CA GLY A 27 -14.74 13.35 -9.26
C GLY A 27 -15.96 13.39 -8.33
N LEU A 28 -16.49 12.21 -8.01
CA LEU A 28 -17.67 12.07 -7.17
C LEU A 28 -17.30 12.18 -5.69
N ASP A 29 -18.05 13.00 -4.97
CA ASP A 29 -17.99 13.00 -3.51
C ASP A 29 -18.77 11.79 -2.97
N LEU A 30 -18.04 10.74 -2.60
CA LEU A 30 -18.64 9.50 -2.13
C LEU A 30 -18.99 9.58 -0.64
N ASP A 31 -20.16 9.06 -0.29
CA ASP A 31 -20.56 8.82 1.10
C ASP A 31 -19.80 7.61 1.66
N ILE A 32 -18.70 7.92 2.33
CA ILE A 32 -17.76 6.93 2.88
C ILE A 32 -18.41 6.05 3.95
N SER A 33 -19.47 6.52 4.62
CA SER A 33 -20.16 5.75 5.67
C SER A 33 -20.78 4.45 5.15
N ARG A 34 -20.93 4.32 3.82
CA ARG A 34 -21.47 3.14 3.15
C ARG A 34 -20.45 2.03 2.96
N PHE A 35 -19.17 2.30 3.22
CA PHE A 35 -18.08 1.35 3.00
C PHE A 35 -17.53 0.80 4.32
N LYS A 36 -16.92 -0.38 4.23
CA LYS A 36 -16.22 -1.04 5.32
C LYS A 36 -14.73 -0.77 5.21
N PHE A 37 -14.06 -0.65 6.35
CA PHE A 37 -12.60 -0.44 6.45
C PHE A 37 -11.89 -1.60 7.14
N SER A 38 -12.61 -2.68 7.41
CA SER A 38 -12.08 -3.90 8.00
C SER A 38 -12.51 -5.07 7.13
N SER A 39 -11.57 -5.97 6.86
CA SER A 39 -11.80 -7.22 6.15
C SER A 39 -11.41 -8.42 7.01
N GLU A 40 -11.78 -9.61 6.55
CA GLU A 40 -11.16 -10.84 7.02
C GLU A 40 -9.65 -10.83 6.69
N VAL A 41 -8.88 -11.59 7.47
CA VAL A 41 -7.47 -11.84 7.20
C VAL A 41 -7.38 -12.89 6.10
N HIS A 42 -6.62 -12.59 5.05
CA HIS A 42 -6.34 -13.55 3.98
C HIS A 42 -4.88 -13.96 4.02
N GLU A 43 -4.63 -15.26 4.21
CA GLU A 43 -3.27 -15.82 4.31
C GLU A 43 -2.87 -16.65 3.08
N PHE A 44 -3.83 -16.97 2.20
CA PHE A 44 -3.60 -17.86 1.07
C PHE A 44 -4.30 -17.38 -0.20
N ILE A 45 -3.76 -17.82 -1.33
CA ILE A 45 -4.27 -17.55 -2.68
C ILE A 45 -5.20 -18.70 -3.05
N SER A 46 -6.46 -18.41 -3.37
CA SER A 46 -7.35 -19.40 -3.97
C SER A 46 -7.05 -19.56 -5.46
N ARG A 47 -7.41 -20.71 -6.05
CA ARG A 47 -7.28 -20.93 -7.51
C ARG A 47 -7.99 -19.85 -8.32
N ASP A 48 -9.20 -19.45 -7.91
CA ASP A 48 -9.95 -18.37 -8.56
C ASP A 48 -9.19 -17.04 -8.54
N LEU A 49 -8.45 -16.75 -7.47
CA LEU A 49 -7.63 -15.56 -7.39
C LEU A 49 -6.39 -15.66 -8.29
N GLU A 50 -5.75 -16.82 -8.33
CA GLU A 50 -4.61 -17.09 -9.22
C GLU A 50 -4.99 -16.92 -10.70
N GLU A 51 -6.14 -17.43 -11.11
CA GLU A 51 -6.67 -17.26 -12.48
C GLU A 51 -6.97 -15.79 -12.79
N LYS A 52 -7.60 -15.06 -11.86
CA LYS A 52 -7.86 -13.62 -12.00
C LYS A 52 -6.57 -12.80 -12.05
N ALA A 53 -5.63 -13.07 -11.16
CA ALA A 53 -4.32 -12.43 -11.14
C ALA A 53 -3.59 -12.64 -12.47
N SER A 54 -3.60 -13.88 -12.98
CA SER A 54 -3.01 -14.21 -14.28
C SER A 54 -3.65 -13.44 -15.43
N SER A 55 -4.98 -13.26 -15.42
CA SER A 55 -5.69 -12.50 -16.46
C SER A 55 -5.33 -11.00 -16.51
N ILE A 56 -4.77 -10.45 -15.43
CA ILE A 56 -4.25 -9.08 -15.37
C ILE A 56 -2.72 -9.01 -15.42
N GLY A 57 -2.05 -10.13 -15.77
CA GLY A 57 -0.60 -10.19 -15.97
C GLY A 57 0.24 -10.43 -14.71
N VAL A 58 -0.40 -10.79 -13.59
CA VAL A 58 0.28 -11.13 -12.34
C VAL A 58 0.55 -12.63 -12.30
N ASP A 59 1.83 -13.01 -12.24
CA ASP A 59 2.24 -14.40 -12.05
C ASP A 59 2.52 -14.63 -10.56
N VAL A 60 1.60 -15.30 -9.85
CA VAL A 60 1.71 -15.50 -8.40
C VAL A 60 2.97 -16.29 -7.99
N SER A 61 3.61 -17.03 -8.91
CA SER A 61 4.87 -17.72 -8.64
C SER A 61 6.10 -16.79 -8.58
N GLY A 62 5.96 -15.55 -9.06
CA GLY A 62 7.06 -14.58 -9.15
C GLY A 62 8.10 -14.91 -10.22
N LYS A 63 7.88 -15.92 -11.06
CA LYS A 63 8.84 -16.33 -12.09
C LYS A 63 9.10 -15.20 -13.08
N GLY A 64 10.38 -14.91 -13.33
CA GLY A 64 10.78 -13.82 -14.22
C GLY A 64 10.41 -12.43 -13.68
N ARG A 65 10.38 -12.26 -12.36
CA ARG A 65 10.18 -10.97 -11.68
C ARG A 65 11.38 -10.62 -10.81
N ALA A 66 11.60 -9.33 -10.62
CA ALA A 66 12.61 -8.81 -9.69
C ALA A 66 12.05 -8.59 -8.27
N GLY A 67 10.73 -8.59 -8.13
CA GLY A 67 10.04 -8.50 -6.86
C GLY A 67 8.54 -8.74 -7.03
N ASN A 68 7.89 -9.11 -5.94
CA ASN A 68 6.52 -9.60 -5.94
C ASN A 68 5.77 -9.05 -4.72
N TYR A 69 4.58 -8.52 -4.92
CA TYR A 69 3.71 -8.07 -3.85
C TYR A 69 2.26 -8.40 -4.16
N LEU A 70 1.55 -9.00 -3.19
CA LEU A 70 0.11 -9.22 -3.27
C LEU A 70 -0.55 -8.80 -1.97
N GLN A 71 -1.56 -7.96 -2.12
CA GLN A 71 -2.46 -7.58 -1.06
C GLN A 71 -3.89 -7.94 -1.46
N ILE A 72 -4.58 -8.65 -0.56
CA ILE A 72 -6.00 -8.94 -0.67
C ILE A 72 -6.71 -8.13 0.41
N ASP A 73 -7.63 -7.25 0.02
CA ASP A 73 -8.28 -6.32 0.93
C ASP A 73 -7.22 -5.53 1.73
N SER A 74 -7.19 -5.67 3.06
CA SER A 74 -6.16 -5.09 3.95
C SER A 74 -5.04 -6.06 4.35
N SER A 75 -5.05 -7.29 3.81
CA SER A 75 -4.07 -8.34 4.15
C SER A 75 -2.95 -8.43 3.13
N ILE A 76 -1.70 -8.31 3.58
CA ILE A 76 -0.52 -8.54 2.76
C ILE A 76 -0.26 -10.05 2.74
N VAL A 77 -0.44 -10.68 1.58
CA VAL A 77 -0.31 -12.14 1.42
C VAL A 77 1.16 -12.51 1.21
N PHE A 78 1.88 -11.74 0.39
CA PHE A 78 3.33 -11.87 0.24
C PHE A 78 3.98 -10.56 -0.17
N GLU A 79 5.24 -10.41 0.25
CA GLU A 79 6.15 -9.33 -0.10
C GLU A 79 7.55 -9.92 -0.32
N GLU A 80 8.00 -10.01 -1.57
CA GLU A 80 9.22 -10.72 -1.92
C GLU A 80 10.16 -9.86 -2.75
N SER A 81 11.42 -9.80 -2.32
CA SER A 81 12.51 -9.22 -3.08
C SER A 81 13.27 -10.35 -3.80
N LEU A 82 13.06 -10.48 -5.11
CA LEU A 82 13.59 -11.60 -5.91
C LEU A 82 14.91 -11.24 -6.61
N HIS A 83 15.27 -9.97 -6.62
CA HIS A 83 16.54 -9.46 -7.14
C HIS A 83 17.32 -8.75 -6.03
N GLN A 84 18.62 -9.04 -5.89
CA GLN A 84 19.49 -8.53 -4.81
C GLN A 84 19.56 -7.00 -4.65
N SER A 85 19.23 -6.27 -5.71
CA SER A 85 19.24 -4.80 -5.77
C SER A 85 17.85 -4.17 -5.71
N VAL A 86 16.80 -4.98 -5.57
CA VAL A 86 15.41 -4.53 -5.41
C VAL A 86 14.97 -4.83 -3.99
N GLU A 87 14.28 -3.87 -3.38
CA GLU A 87 13.62 -4.01 -2.10
C GLU A 87 12.12 -3.87 -2.34
N VAL A 88 11.36 -4.90 -1.97
CA VAL A 88 9.90 -4.92 -1.93
C VAL A 88 9.49 -5.30 -0.52
N MET A 89 8.74 -4.43 0.14
CA MET A 89 8.17 -4.66 1.47
C MET A 89 6.97 -3.74 1.69
N SER A 90 6.21 -3.98 2.75
CA SER A 90 5.13 -3.10 3.19
C SER A 90 5.65 -1.72 3.57
N ILE A 91 4.83 -0.70 3.35
CA ILE A 91 5.18 0.69 3.71
C ILE A 91 5.45 0.81 5.21
N SER A 92 4.66 0.15 6.06
CA SER A 92 4.86 0.13 7.51
C SER A 92 6.25 -0.40 7.88
N LYS A 93 6.63 -1.56 7.33
CA LYS A 93 7.96 -2.14 7.53
C LYS A 93 9.07 -1.25 7.00
N ALA A 94 8.88 -0.60 5.85
CA ALA A 94 9.86 0.33 5.30
C ALA A 94 10.06 1.57 6.18
N LEU A 95 8.99 2.12 6.75
CA LEU A 95 9.03 3.26 7.67
C LEU A 95 9.71 2.92 9.00
N GLU A 96 9.60 1.68 9.46
CA GLU A 96 10.34 1.18 10.63
C GLU A 96 11.82 0.94 10.32
N THR A 97 12.13 0.53 9.09
CA THR A 97 13.49 0.17 8.66
C THR A 97 14.33 1.41 8.32
N TYR A 98 13.72 2.44 7.72
CA TYR A 98 14.42 3.56 7.12
C TYR A 98 13.98 4.90 7.70
N ASP A 99 14.76 5.44 8.64
CA ASP A 99 14.53 6.76 9.23
C ASP A 99 14.44 7.87 8.15
N TRP A 100 15.20 7.75 7.05
CA TRP A 100 15.20 8.70 5.92
C TRP A 100 13.93 8.66 5.07
N LEU A 101 13.14 7.58 5.13
CA LEU A 101 11.95 7.43 4.29
C LEU A 101 10.86 8.46 4.66
N LEU A 102 10.90 8.97 5.89
CA LEU A 102 10.00 10.01 6.38
C LEU A 102 10.14 11.34 5.62
N ASP A 103 11.24 11.56 4.91
CA ASP A 103 11.39 12.74 4.04
C ASP A 103 10.67 12.60 2.70
N TYR A 104 10.09 11.43 2.42
CA TYR A 104 9.33 11.10 1.22
C TYR A 104 7.86 10.77 1.52
N TYR A 105 7.56 10.32 2.74
CA TYR A 105 6.21 9.96 3.14
C TYR A 105 5.25 11.16 3.08
N TRP A 106 4.14 11.01 2.34
CA TRP A 106 3.18 12.09 2.04
C TRP A 106 3.80 13.39 1.49
N ARG A 107 4.89 13.29 0.72
CA ARG A 107 5.54 14.45 0.09
C ARG A 107 5.15 14.65 -1.38
N ALA A 108 4.92 13.58 -2.11
CA ALA A 108 4.48 13.65 -3.51
C ALA A 108 2.99 13.98 -3.64
N LEU A 109 2.20 13.63 -2.61
CA LEU A 109 0.78 13.89 -2.49
C LEU A 109 0.52 14.33 -1.05
N ASP A 110 -0.31 15.36 -0.87
CA ASP A 110 -0.70 15.84 0.46
C ASP A 110 -1.72 14.92 1.12
N VAL A 111 -1.47 14.57 2.39
CA VAL A 111 -2.37 13.72 3.19
C VAL A 111 -3.73 14.36 3.46
N ASP A 112 -3.81 15.68 3.37
CA ASP A 112 -5.00 16.49 3.60
C ASP A 112 -5.57 17.08 2.30
N MET A 113 -5.23 16.49 1.15
CA MET A 113 -5.78 16.92 -0.14
C MET A 113 -7.31 16.83 -0.13
N ASP A 114 -7.85 15.72 0.35
CA ASP A 114 -9.28 15.43 0.47
C ASP A 114 -9.53 14.28 1.47
N LYS A 115 -10.79 13.87 1.61
CA LYS A 115 -11.18 12.75 2.46
C LYS A 115 -10.52 11.42 2.07
N PHE A 116 -10.25 11.17 0.79
CA PHE A 116 -9.70 9.88 0.35
C PHE A 116 -8.23 9.72 0.73
N THR A 117 -7.44 10.78 0.56
CA THR A 117 -6.05 10.84 1.03
C THR A 117 -5.99 10.75 2.56
N ALA A 118 -6.86 11.48 3.26
CA ALA A 118 -6.97 11.38 4.72
C ALA A 118 -7.34 9.98 5.21
N LEU A 119 -8.30 9.32 4.55
CA LEU A 119 -8.71 7.95 4.86
C LEU A 119 -7.61 6.95 4.59
N SER A 120 -6.83 7.13 3.53
CA SER A 120 -5.70 6.25 3.20
C SER A 120 -4.64 6.23 4.32
N GLU A 121 -4.40 7.37 4.98
CA GLU A 121 -3.52 7.43 6.16
C GLU A 121 -4.19 6.82 7.41
N LEU A 122 -5.44 7.19 7.69
CA LEU A 122 -6.09 6.90 8.96
C LEU A 122 -6.66 5.49 9.05
N LYS A 123 -7.04 4.92 7.92
CA LYS A 123 -7.78 3.66 7.78
C LYS A 123 -7.15 2.72 6.75
N GLY A 124 -6.23 3.20 5.92
CA GLY A 124 -5.57 2.35 4.93
C GLY A 124 -4.81 1.20 5.59
N GLY A 125 -4.99 0.01 5.03
CA GLY A 125 -4.23 -1.18 5.38
C GLY A 125 -3.22 -1.50 4.28
N GLY A 126 -1.97 -1.76 4.67
CA GLY A 126 -0.93 -2.26 3.77
C GLY A 126 -0.25 -1.18 2.92
N GLY A 127 -0.17 -1.44 1.61
CA GLY A 127 0.64 -0.67 0.66
C GLY A 127 2.08 -1.17 0.55
N VAL A 128 2.72 -0.88 -0.58
CA VAL A 128 4.05 -1.40 -0.94
C VAL A 128 5.08 -0.27 -1.06
N PHE A 129 6.26 -0.50 -0.49
CA PHE A 129 7.49 0.22 -0.75
C PHE A 129 8.34 -0.56 -1.74
N ILE A 130 8.74 0.09 -2.83
CA ILE A 130 9.60 -0.48 -3.87
C ILE A 130 10.80 0.43 -4.05
N ARG A 131 12.01 -0.12 -3.91
CA ARG A 131 13.26 0.62 -4.11
C ARG A 131 14.26 -0.18 -4.92
N VAL A 132 14.95 0.51 -5.83
CA VAL A 132 16.12 0.00 -6.55
C VAL A 132 17.37 0.66 -5.99
N LYS A 133 18.43 -0.12 -5.73
CA LYS A 133 19.71 0.40 -5.25
C LYS A 133 20.37 1.32 -6.31
N SER A 134 21.12 2.31 -5.83
CA SER A 134 21.78 3.30 -6.68
C SER A 134 22.67 2.66 -7.75
N GLY A 135 22.64 3.21 -8.97
CA GLY A 135 23.46 2.76 -10.09
C GLY A 135 23.03 1.45 -10.74
N VAL A 136 21.92 0.83 -10.30
CA VAL A 136 21.44 -0.44 -10.84
C VAL A 136 20.28 -0.23 -11.81
N LYS A 137 20.37 -0.84 -12.98
CA LYS A 137 19.24 -1.07 -13.88
C LYS A 137 18.73 -2.50 -13.66
N VAL A 138 17.44 -2.62 -13.37
CA VAL A 138 16.78 -3.92 -13.17
C VAL A 138 16.06 -4.28 -14.45
N GLU A 139 16.46 -5.40 -15.08
CA GLU A 139 15.90 -5.82 -16.38
C GLU A 139 14.56 -6.56 -16.26
N LEU A 140 14.31 -7.19 -15.10
CA LEU A 140 13.04 -7.88 -14.82
C LEU A 140 12.07 -6.94 -14.08
N PRO A 141 10.76 -7.01 -14.33
CA PRO A 141 9.79 -6.14 -13.69
C PRO A 141 9.57 -6.53 -12.22
N VAL A 142 9.25 -5.53 -11.40
CA VAL A 142 8.57 -5.74 -10.12
C VAL A 142 7.08 -5.76 -10.39
N GLN A 143 6.34 -6.68 -9.77
CA GLN A 143 4.89 -6.72 -9.85
C GLN A 143 4.25 -6.48 -8.48
N ALA A 144 3.14 -5.75 -8.49
CA ALA A 144 2.33 -5.52 -7.31
C ALA A 144 0.86 -5.70 -7.68
N CYS A 145 0.13 -6.49 -6.90
CA CYS A 145 -1.28 -6.76 -7.09
C CYS A 145 -2.07 -6.32 -5.84
N PHE A 146 -3.12 -5.53 -6.06
CA PHE A 146 -4.07 -5.11 -5.04
C PHE A 146 -5.44 -5.63 -5.44
N TYR A 147 -5.94 -6.62 -4.70
CA TYR A 147 -7.17 -7.32 -5.03
C TYR A 147 -8.24 -7.09 -3.97
N LEU A 148 -9.38 -6.52 -4.38
CA LEU A 148 -10.56 -6.40 -3.53
C LEU A 148 -11.39 -7.68 -3.62
N LYS A 149 -11.54 -8.36 -2.49
CA LYS A 149 -12.33 -9.60 -2.35
C LYS A 149 -13.60 -9.34 -1.55
N THR A 150 -13.52 -8.54 -0.49
CA THR A 150 -14.66 -8.24 0.37
C THR A 150 -15.58 -7.20 -0.28
N GLY A 151 -16.86 -7.54 -0.46
CA GLY A 151 -17.85 -6.62 -1.01
C GLY A 151 -18.07 -5.40 -0.11
N GLY A 152 -18.04 -4.20 -0.70
CA GLY A 152 -18.25 -2.93 0.00
C GLY A 152 -17.07 -2.48 0.86
N LEU A 153 -15.88 -3.05 0.66
CA LEU A 153 -14.65 -2.56 1.27
C LEU A 153 -14.16 -1.30 0.56
N SER A 154 -13.64 -0.33 1.32
CA SER A 154 -12.91 0.84 0.82
C SER A 154 -11.40 0.68 0.98
#